data_AF-A0A932LQ30-F1
#
_entry.id   AF-A0A932LQ30-F1
#
_cell.length_a   1.000
_cell.length_b   1.000
_cell.length_c   1.000
_cell.angle_alpha   90.00
_cell.angle_beta   90.00
_cell.angle_gamma   90.00
#
_symmetry.space_group_name_H-M   'P 1'
#
loop_
_entity.id
_entity.type
_entity.pdbx_description
1 polymer ?
#
loop_
_entity_poly.entity_id
_entity_poly.type
_entity_poly.pdbx_seq_one_letter_code
_entity_poly.pdbx_strand_id
1 'polypeptide(L)'
;MREVLEADVDGDYVIDMDAVADAAGKDGEKPPFYYTEESQQNKFDCNACGAFNDILGKFGYCSRCGTRNDLQELGDKIIPALRERINSGTGAFETCVKEVVAAFDSFVGQYAAQLVNLVPLTPGRRNRLTERRFHNLENVAADIKEIFDIDILDGIDAADLAFAKLMFQRRHVYEHRGGEADEKYIADSGDTSVRPKQALRETQESAHRIAGLVLKMARNLHAGFHNILPPDDGPIKQYQRWKNPTGLA
;
A
#
# COMPACT_ATOMS: atom_id res chain seq x y z
N MET A 1 26.76 10.08 29.58
CA MET A 1 25.66 9.96 30.56
C MET A 1 25.91 10.78 31.82
N ARG A 2 27.10 10.72 32.46
CA ARG A 2 27.46 11.62 33.58
C ARG A 2 27.38 13.10 33.20
N GLU A 3 27.88 13.48 32.02
CA GLU A 3 27.85 14.89 31.55
C GLU A 3 26.44 15.44 31.27
N VAL A 4 25.45 14.57 31.03
CA VAL A 4 24.05 15.00 30.76
C VAL A 4 23.27 15.14 32.06
N LEU A 5 23.58 14.31 33.06
CA LEU A 5 22.99 14.39 34.40
C LEU A 5 23.53 15.56 35.24
N GLU A 6 24.67 16.14 34.83
CA GLU A 6 25.31 17.29 35.48
C GLU A 6 25.03 18.62 34.76
N ALA A 7 24.27 18.60 33.65
CA ALA A 7 23.90 19.80 32.93
C ALA A 7 22.70 20.47 33.62
N ASP A 8 22.95 21.59 34.30
CA ASP A 8 21.98 22.41 35.05
C ASP A 8 21.10 23.28 34.11
N VAL A 9 20.74 22.73 32.94
CA VAL A 9 19.99 23.43 31.89
C VAL A 9 18.77 22.60 31.54
N ASP A 10 17.58 23.15 31.76
CA ASP A 10 16.34 22.50 31.34
C ASP A 10 16.29 22.42 29.80
N GLY A 11 15.99 21.22 29.27
CA GLY A 11 15.90 20.97 27.83
C GLY A 11 15.33 19.59 27.50
N ASP A 12 14.94 19.38 26.24
CA ASP A 12 14.51 18.06 25.74
C ASP A 12 15.75 17.22 25.40
N TYR A 13 15.96 16.14 26.16
CA TYR A 13 17.05 15.20 25.97
C TYR A 13 16.51 13.87 25.43
N VAL A 14 16.96 13.47 24.24
CA VAL A 14 16.66 12.14 23.69
C VAL A 14 17.68 11.15 24.27
N ILE A 15 17.21 10.29 25.18
CA ILE A 15 18.02 9.19 25.71
C ILE A 15 17.83 7.99 24.79
N ASP A 16 18.92 7.59 24.13
CA ASP A 16 18.97 6.32 23.40
C ASP A 16 19.08 5.17 24.41
N MET A 17 17.95 4.55 24.72
CA MET A 17 17.87 3.45 25.67
C MET A 17 18.61 2.19 25.18
N ASP A 18 18.75 2.00 23.87
CA ASP A 18 19.51 0.88 23.30
C ASP A 18 21.00 1.10 23.53
N ALA A 19 21.50 2.32 23.28
CA ALA A 19 22.88 2.69 23.57
C ALA A 19 23.21 2.58 25.07
N VAL A 20 22.25 2.88 25.95
CA VAL A 20 22.39 2.70 27.40
C VAL A 20 22.41 1.22 27.78
N ALA A 21 21.53 0.40 27.20
CA ALA A 21 21.47 -1.05 27.43
C ALA A 21 22.70 -1.80 26.86
N ASP A 22 23.29 -1.30 25.77
CA ASP A 22 24.54 -1.82 25.19
C ASP A 22 25.79 -1.36 25.95
N ALA A 23 25.73 -0.18 26.59
CA ALA A 23 26.77 0.29 27.49
C ALA A 23 26.74 -0.45 28.84
N ALA A 24 25.55 -0.85 29.31
CA ALA A 24 25.36 -1.67 30.50
C ALA A 24 25.75 -3.13 30.22
N GLY A 25 26.91 -3.56 30.74
CA GLY A 25 27.36 -4.96 30.61
C GLY A 25 28.48 -5.20 29.59
N LYS A 26 29.30 -4.19 29.26
CA LYS A 26 30.55 -4.39 28.52
C LYS A 26 31.60 -5.22 29.29
N ASP A 27 31.51 -5.23 30.62
CA ASP A 27 32.35 -6.03 31.51
C ASP A 27 31.51 -7.15 32.16
N GLY A 28 31.30 -8.26 31.45
CA GLY A 28 30.66 -9.46 31.99
C GLY A 28 29.79 -10.24 30.99
N GLU A 29 29.51 -11.50 31.30
CA GLU A 29 28.57 -12.33 30.53
C GLU A 29 27.16 -11.80 30.76
N LYS A 30 26.49 -11.39 29.66
CA LYS A 30 25.11 -10.88 29.71
C LYS A 30 24.20 -11.96 30.33
N PRO A 31 23.28 -11.60 31.25
CA PRO A 31 22.41 -12.59 31.87
C PRO A 31 21.62 -13.39 30.82
N PRO A 32 21.22 -14.66 31.10
CA PRO A 32 20.48 -15.48 30.14
C PRO A 32 19.14 -14.87 29.67
N PHE A 33 18.61 -13.91 30.41
CA PHE A 33 17.38 -13.17 30.10
C PHE A 33 17.63 -11.83 29.40
N TYR A 34 18.88 -11.49 29.10
CA TYR A 34 19.21 -10.28 28.34
C TYR A 34 18.72 -10.48 26.90
N TYR A 35 17.76 -9.65 26.51
CA TYR A 35 17.17 -9.63 25.18
C TYR A 35 17.30 -8.21 24.64
N THR A 36 17.89 -8.08 23.45
CA THR A 36 17.86 -6.86 22.66
C THR A 36 16.79 -7.00 21.60
N GLU A 37 15.86 -6.05 21.53
CA GLU A 37 14.89 -6.00 20.44
C GLU A 37 15.65 -5.84 19.12
N GLU A 38 15.53 -6.82 18.23
CA GLU A 38 16.08 -6.69 16.89
C GLU A 38 15.17 -5.79 16.08
N SER A 39 15.73 -4.71 15.55
CA SER A 39 15.07 -3.89 14.53
C SER A 39 14.65 -4.76 13.36
N GLN A 40 13.42 -4.60 12.88
CA GLN A 40 12.86 -5.37 11.77
C GLN A 40 13.05 -4.62 10.43
N GLN A 41 12.33 -5.05 9.39
CA GLN A 41 12.56 -4.62 8.00
C GLN A 41 11.85 -3.32 7.63
N ASN A 42 10.67 -3.06 8.19
CA ASN A 42 9.86 -1.89 7.84
C ASN A 42 9.39 -1.16 9.10
N LYS A 43 9.94 0.04 9.28
CA LYS A 43 9.55 0.98 10.34
C LYS A 43 8.58 2.01 9.79
N PHE A 44 7.46 2.19 10.47
CA PHE A 44 6.49 3.22 10.11
C PHE A 44 5.62 3.64 11.30
N ASP A 45 5.25 4.92 11.32
CA ASP A 45 4.22 5.43 12.21
C ASP A 45 2.85 5.23 11.55
N CYS A 46 1.93 4.57 12.24
CA CYS A 46 0.59 4.31 11.70
C CYS A 46 -0.16 5.62 11.45
N ASN A 47 -0.61 5.86 10.21
CA ASN A 47 -1.36 7.06 9.87
C ASN A 47 -2.69 7.22 10.64
N ALA A 48 -3.28 6.11 11.13
CA ALA A 48 -4.55 6.12 11.84
C ALA A 48 -4.40 6.50 13.33
N CYS A 49 -3.45 5.90 14.04
CA CYS A 49 -3.31 6.07 15.51
C CYS A 49 -1.95 6.62 15.97
N GLY A 50 -1.02 6.88 15.04
CA GLY A 50 0.31 7.42 15.32
C GLY A 50 1.25 6.50 16.07
N ALA A 51 0.91 5.23 16.27
CA ALA A 51 1.80 4.28 16.91
C ALA A 51 2.96 3.92 15.98
N PHE A 52 4.16 3.89 16.53
CA PHE A 52 5.34 3.34 15.87
C PHE A 52 5.20 1.82 15.73
N ASN A 53 5.53 1.30 14.54
CA ASN A 53 5.56 -0.13 14.26
C ASN A 53 6.88 -0.48 13.59
N ASP A 54 7.45 -1.62 13.98
CA ASP A 54 8.61 -2.23 13.35
C ASP A 54 8.25 -3.69 13.00
N ILE A 55 8.09 -3.97 11.70
CA ILE A 55 7.55 -5.25 11.23
C ILE A 55 8.50 -5.98 10.29
N LEU A 56 8.36 -7.30 10.23
CA LEU A 56 8.93 -8.14 9.18
C LEU A 56 8.12 -8.00 7.89
N GLY A 57 8.81 -7.86 6.76
CA GLY A 57 8.18 -7.63 5.47
C GLY A 57 7.68 -6.19 5.29
N LYS A 58 6.89 -5.97 4.23
CA LYS A 58 6.39 -4.64 3.87
C LYS A 58 5.01 -4.34 4.45
N PHE A 59 4.16 -5.35 4.55
CA PHE A 59 2.75 -5.20 4.89
C PHE A 59 2.42 -5.84 6.24
N GLY A 60 1.65 -5.16 7.06
CA GLY A 60 1.30 -5.62 8.40
C GLY A 60 0.16 -4.83 9.02
N TYR A 61 -0.32 -5.34 10.15
CA TYR A 61 -1.27 -4.66 11.01
C TYR A 61 -0.55 -3.76 12.00
N CYS A 62 -1.11 -2.58 12.28
CA CYS A 62 -0.67 -1.78 13.41
C CYS A 62 -0.92 -2.55 14.71
N SER A 63 0.12 -2.68 15.54
CA SER A 63 0.06 -3.37 16.84
C SER A 63 -0.92 -2.73 17.81
N ARG A 64 -1.23 -1.43 17.63
CA ARG A 64 -2.11 -0.67 18.52
C ARG A 64 -3.57 -0.63 18.06
N CYS A 65 -3.84 -0.26 16.81
CA CYS A 65 -5.23 -0.08 16.33
C CYS A 65 -5.69 -1.18 15.35
N GLY A 66 -4.82 -2.10 14.92
CA GLY A 66 -5.20 -3.11 13.92
C GLY A 66 -5.50 -2.55 12.52
N THR A 67 -5.20 -1.28 12.23
CA THR A 67 -5.25 -0.76 10.85
C THR A 67 -4.11 -1.38 10.04
N ARG A 68 -4.40 -1.79 8.80
CA ARG A 68 -3.38 -2.28 7.87
C ARG A 68 -2.56 -1.13 7.29
N ASN A 69 -1.25 -1.31 7.15
CA ASN A 69 -0.34 -0.29 6.62
C ASN A 69 -0.27 -0.25 5.08
N ASP A 70 -0.91 -1.20 4.37
CA ASP A 70 -0.81 -1.33 2.92
C ASP A 70 -1.18 -0.04 2.17
N LEU A 71 -2.21 0.69 2.63
CA LEU A 71 -2.64 1.93 1.98
C LEU A 71 -1.62 3.05 2.21
N GLN A 72 -1.01 3.09 3.39
CA GLN A 72 0.07 4.02 3.73
C GLN A 72 1.33 3.71 2.90
N GLU A 73 1.70 2.44 2.77
CA GLU A 73 2.85 2.03 1.95
C GLU A 73 2.63 2.42 0.47
N LEU A 74 1.43 2.16 -0.08
CA LEU A 74 1.09 2.52 -1.45
C LEU A 74 1.02 4.04 -1.64
N GLY A 75 0.29 4.74 -0.76
CA GLY A 75 -0.05 6.15 -0.90
C GLY A 75 1.06 7.12 -0.53
N ASP A 76 1.91 6.76 0.43
CA ASP A 76 2.90 7.69 1.01
C ASP A 76 4.32 7.36 0.56
N LYS A 77 4.60 6.13 0.12
CA LYS A 77 5.93 5.73 -0.37
C LYS A 77 5.94 5.41 -1.87
N ILE A 78 5.15 4.44 -2.29
CA ILE A 78 5.23 3.90 -3.67
C ILE A 78 4.75 4.92 -4.71
N ILE A 79 3.52 5.43 -4.58
CA ILE A 79 2.95 6.37 -5.55
C ILE A 79 3.73 7.70 -5.59
N PRO A 80 4.14 8.30 -4.46
CA PRO A 80 4.97 9.50 -4.48
C PRO A 80 6.33 9.30 -5.17
N ALA A 81 7.03 8.19 -4.89
CA ALA A 81 8.30 7.89 -5.55
C ALA A 81 8.13 7.68 -7.07
N LEU A 82 7.03 7.05 -7.49
CA LEU A 82 6.69 6.91 -8.92
C LEU A 82 6.37 8.27 -9.54
N ARG A 83 5.62 9.13 -8.85
CA ARG A 83 5.32 10.50 -9.33
C ARG A 83 6.58 11.34 -9.46
N GLU A 84 7.52 11.24 -8.53
CA GLU A 84 8.81 11.91 -8.63
C GLU A 84 9.57 11.47 -9.88
N ARG A 85 9.64 10.16 -10.14
CA ARG A 85 10.27 9.62 -11.37
C ARG A 85 9.56 10.05 -12.66
N ILE A 86 8.23 10.13 -12.64
CA ILE A 86 7.44 10.63 -13.77
C ILE A 86 7.75 12.12 -14.01
N ASN A 87 7.96 12.90 -12.96
CA ASN A 87 8.26 14.34 -13.06
C ASN A 87 9.71 14.62 -13.49
N SER A 88 10.67 13.84 -12.99
CA SER A 88 12.09 13.99 -13.34
C SER A 88 12.42 13.46 -14.74
N GLY A 89 11.54 12.65 -15.33
CA GLY A 89 11.78 11.99 -16.62
C GLY A 89 12.92 10.96 -16.58
N THR A 90 13.35 10.54 -15.37
CA THR A 90 14.47 9.60 -15.19
C THR A 90 14.09 8.15 -15.47
N GLY A 91 12.84 7.88 -15.88
CA GLY A 91 12.37 6.57 -16.30
C GLY A 91 11.41 6.64 -17.49
N ALA A 92 11.34 5.55 -18.25
CA ALA A 92 10.33 5.37 -19.29
C ALA A 92 8.92 5.34 -18.66
N PHE A 93 7.98 6.11 -19.20
CA PHE A 93 6.63 6.22 -18.66
C PHE A 93 5.90 4.88 -18.65
N GLU A 94 6.19 4.02 -19.63
CA GLU A 94 5.69 2.65 -19.73
C GLU A 94 6.09 1.81 -18.51
N THR A 95 7.33 1.98 -18.03
CA THR A 95 7.81 1.32 -16.81
C THR A 95 7.09 1.84 -15.58
N CYS A 96 6.87 3.15 -15.48
CA CYS A 96 6.12 3.74 -14.37
C CYS A 96 4.66 3.24 -14.35
N VAL A 97 3.97 3.21 -15.49
CA VAL A 97 2.60 2.66 -15.60
C VAL A 97 2.57 1.20 -15.17
N LYS A 98 3.49 0.39 -15.68
CA LYS A 98 3.62 -1.03 -15.30
C LYS A 98 3.79 -1.19 -13.78
N GLU A 99 4.65 -0.40 -13.15
CA GLU A 99 4.91 -0.45 -11.72
C GLU A 99 3.72 0.04 -10.88
N VAL A 100 2.99 1.08 -11.32
CA VAL A 100 1.76 1.54 -10.68
C VAL A 100 0.71 0.42 -10.65
N VAL A 101 0.45 -0.22 -11.79
CA VAL A 101 -0.54 -1.31 -11.88
C VAL A 101 -0.08 -2.53 -11.08
N ALA A 102 1.21 -2.90 -11.16
CA ALA A 102 1.75 -4.01 -10.37
C ALA A 102 1.66 -3.76 -8.85
N ALA A 103 1.87 -2.52 -8.40
CA ALA A 103 1.71 -2.15 -7.00
C ALA A 103 0.25 -2.30 -6.55
N PHE A 104 -0.71 -1.91 -7.39
CA PHE A 104 -2.13 -2.13 -7.12
C PHE A 104 -2.50 -3.61 -7.07
N ASP A 105 -2.03 -4.43 -8.02
CA ASP A 105 -2.31 -5.88 -8.02
C ASP A 105 -1.77 -6.55 -6.76
N SER A 106 -0.58 -6.17 -6.31
CA SER A 106 -0.01 -6.62 -5.04
C SER A 106 -0.89 -6.18 -3.86
N PHE A 107 -1.30 -4.92 -3.82
CA PHE A 107 -2.18 -4.36 -2.79
C PHE A 107 -3.50 -5.13 -2.70
N VAL A 108 -4.22 -5.29 -3.82
CA VAL A 108 -5.48 -6.04 -3.84
C VAL A 108 -5.26 -7.50 -3.42
N GLY A 109 -4.17 -8.13 -3.86
CA GLY A 109 -3.80 -9.48 -3.46
C GLY A 109 -3.62 -9.63 -1.95
N GLN A 110 -2.99 -8.67 -1.28
CA GLN A 110 -2.87 -8.68 0.19
C GLN A 110 -4.23 -8.61 0.87
N TYR A 111 -5.10 -7.68 0.44
CA TYR A 111 -6.45 -7.54 1.00
C TYR A 111 -7.31 -8.79 0.75
N ALA A 112 -7.28 -9.33 -0.47
CA ALA A 112 -8.01 -10.54 -0.81
C ALA A 112 -7.56 -11.73 0.05
N ALA A 113 -6.24 -11.90 0.27
CA ALA A 113 -5.71 -12.94 1.14
C ALA A 113 -6.21 -12.79 2.59
N GLN A 114 -6.25 -11.57 3.12
CA GLN A 114 -6.79 -11.33 4.46
C GLN A 114 -8.28 -11.62 4.55
N LEU A 115 -9.08 -11.13 3.59
CA LEU A 115 -10.52 -11.37 3.56
C LEU A 115 -10.83 -12.87 3.48
N VAL A 116 -10.10 -13.61 2.66
CA VAL A 116 -10.24 -15.07 2.52
C VAL A 116 -9.88 -15.84 3.80
N ASN A 117 -8.95 -15.30 4.59
CA ASN A 117 -8.52 -15.92 5.85
C ASN A 117 -9.41 -15.56 7.03
N LEU A 118 -9.96 -14.34 7.06
CA LEU A 118 -10.68 -13.80 8.21
C LEU A 118 -12.21 -13.89 8.06
N VAL A 119 -12.72 -14.00 6.84
CA VAL A 119 -14.16 -14.13 6.56
C VAL A 119 -14.48 -15.57 6.18
N PRO A 120 -15.46 -16.22 6.84
CA PRO A 120 -15.95 -17.54 6.44
C PRO A 120 -16.58 -17.49 5.04
N LEU A 121 -16.01 -18.24 4.08
CA LEU A 121 -16.47 -18.32 2.70
C LEU A 121 -16.68 -19.77 2.26
N THR A 122 -17.60 -19.96 1.32
CA THR A 122 -17.72 -21.24 0.60
C THR A 122 -16.48 -21.47 -0.27
N PRO A 123 -16.12 -22.74 -0.58
CA PRO A 123 -14.96 -23.05 -1.41
C PRO A 123 -14.99 -22.34 -2.78
N GLY A 124 -16.16 -22.26 -3.42
CA GLY A 124 -16.29 -21.57 -4.71
C GLY A 124 -15.97 -20.07 -4.64
N ARG A 125 -16.41 -19.38 -3.57
CA ARG A 125 -16.09 -17.96 -3.35
C ARG A 125 -14.62 -17.76 -3.02
N ARG A 126 -14.02 -18.67 -2.24
CA ARG A 126 -12.58 -18.67 -1.95
C ARG A 126 -11.76 -18.78 -3.24
N ASN A 127 -12.06 -19.76 -4.09
CA ASN A 127 -11.30 -20.02 -5.31
C ASN A 127 -11.37 -18.84 -6.30
N ARG A 128 -12.51 -18.16 -6.41
CA ARG A 128 -12.65 -16.93 -7.23
C ARG A 128 -11.62 -15.86 -6.86
N LEU A 129 -11.27 -15.76 -5.57
CA LEU A 129 -10.34 -14.75 -5.04
C LEU A 129 -8.88 -15.21 -5.03
N THR A 130 -8.62 -16.53 -4.90
CA THR A 130 -7.25 -17.07 -4.78
C THR A 130 -6.65 -17.58 -6.09
N GLU A 131 -7.46 -18.04 -7.04
CA GLU A 131 -6.98 -18.65 -8.29
C GLU A 131 -6.87 -17.65 -9.45
N ARG A 132 -7.44 -16.45 -9.31
CA ARG A 132 -7.42 -15.43 -10.37
C ARG A 132 -6.20 -14.54 -10.26
N ARG A 133 -5.57 -14.26 -11.40
CA ARG A 133 -4.58 -13.19 -11.53
C ARG A 133 -5.34 -11.87 -11.70
N PHE A 134 -4.99 -10.86 -10.92
CA PHE A 134 -5.64 -9.54 -10.87
C PHE A 134 -5.49 -8.70 -12.15
N HIS A 135 -5.07 -9.31 -13.27
CA HIS A 135 -4.80 -8.64 -14.54
C HIS A 135 -6.05 -8.03 -15.21
N ASN A 136 -7.25 -8.44 -14.79
CA ASN A 136 -8.51 -7.88 -15.28
C ASN A 136 -9.25 -7.15 -14.14
N LEU A 137 -9.16 -5.82 -14.17
CA LEU A 137 -9.76 -4.92 -13.17
C LEU A 137 -11.28 -5.14 -12.99
N GLU A 138 -12.02 -5.37 -14.07
CA GLU A 138 -13.48 -5.53 -13.99
C GLU A 138 -13.88 -6.80 -13.24
N ASN A 139 -13.22 -7.91 -13.56
CA ASN A 139 -13.49 -9.18 -12.92
C ASN A 139 -13.18 -9.09 -11.42
N VAL A 140 -12.06 -8.47 -11.07
CA VAL A 140 -11.65 -8.27 -9.67
C VAL A 140 -12.65 -7.39 -8.93
N ALA A 141 -13.01 -6.25 -9.51
CA ALA A 141 -13.99 -5.34 -8.91
C ALA A 141 -15.36 -6.01 -8.73
N ALA A 142 -15.81 -6.77 -9.73
CA ALA A 142 -17.07 -7.51 -9.67
C ALA A 142 -17.04 -8.62 -8.61
N ASP A 143 -15.97 -9.41 -8.56
CA ASP A 143 -15.82 -10.48 -7.58
C ASP A 143 -15.79 -9.93 -6.14
N ILE A 144 -15.03 -8.86 -5.90
CA ILE A 144 -14.94 -8.23 -4.58
C ILE A 144 -16.27 -7.58 -4.17
N LYS A 145 -16.96 -6.93 -5.11
CA LYS A 145 -18.28 -6.34 -4.86
C LYS A 145 -19.34 -7.41 -4.59
N GLU A 146 -19.40 -8.47 -5.38
CA GLU A 146 -20.40 -9.53 -5.20
C GLU A 146 -20.19 -10.31 -3.89
N ILE A 147 -18.94 -10.56 -3.50
CA ILE A 147 -18.61 -11.40 -2.35
C ILE A 147 -18.66 -10.60 -1.03
N PHE A 148 -18.21 -9.35 -1.04
CA PHE A 148 -18.01 -8.56 0.19
C PHE A 148 -18.76 -7.22 0.21
N ASP A 149 -19.47 -6.86 -0.86
CA ASP A 149 -20.12 -5.56 -1.01
C ASP A 149 -19.16 -4.36 -0.94
N ILE A 150 -17.92 -4.57 -1.43
CA ILE A 150 -16.90 -3.51 -1.52
C ILE A 150 -16.83 -3.03 -2.96
N ASP A 151 -17.27 -1.80 -3.21
CA ASP A 151 -17.15 -1.16 -4.52
C ASP A 151 -15.81 -0.44 -4.69
N ILE A 152 -14.84 -1.13 -5.29
CA ILE A 152 -13.51 -0.58 -5.59
C ILE A 152 -13.60 0.58 -6.60
N LEU A 153 -14.62 0.57 -7.46
CA LEU A 153 -14.78 1.54 -8.54
C LEU A 153 -15.63 2.74 -8.12
N ASP A 154 -15.99 2.85 -6.84
CA ASP A 154 -16.83 3.93 -6.35
C ASP A 154 -16.25 5.32 -6.67
N GLY A 155 -17.14 6.18 -7.18
CA GLY A 155 -16.83 7.52 -7.64
C GLY A 155 -15.94 7.63 -8.89
N ILE A 156 -15.60 6.52 -9.58
CA ILE A 156 -14.83 6.54 -10.84
C ILE A 156 -15.82 6.66 -12.01
N ASP A 157 -15.66 7.69 -12.84
CA ASP A 157 -16.52 7.88 -14.00
C ASP A 157 -16.19 6.89 -15.13
N ALA A 158 -17.07 6.82 -16.13
CA ALA A 158 -16.94 5.87 -17.23
C ALA A 158 -15.67 6.08 -18.07
N ALA A 159 -15.20 7.32 -18.23
CA ALA A 159 -14.02 7.62 -19.03
C ALA A 159 -12.73 7.24 -18.29
N ASP A 160 -12.67 7.52 -16.99
CA ASP A 160 -11.59 7.08 -16.11
C ASP A 160 -11.55 5.56 -15.95
N LEU A 161 -12.72 4.92 -15.86
CA LEU A 161 -12.81 3.47 -15.82
C LEU A 161 -12.33 2.82 -17.12
N ALA A 162 -12.74 3.33 -18.28
CA ALA A 162 -12.26 2.86 -19.58
C ALA A 162 -10.73 3.05 -19.70
N PHE A 163 -10.22 4.20 -19.28
CA PHE A 163 -8.79 4.47 -19.25
C PHE A 163 -8.03 3.51 -18.31
N ALA A 164 -8.53 3.28 -17.10
CA ALA A 164 -7.92 2.34 -16.16
C ALA A 164 -7.85 0.92 -16.74
N LYS A 165 -8.95 0.42 -17.33
CA LYS A 165 -8.97 -0.89 -18.00
C LYS A 165 -7.88 -1.00 -19.07
N LEU A 166 -7.76 0.03 -19.91
CA LEU A 166 -6.72 0.09 -20.93
C LEU A 166 -5.32 -0.04 -20.31
N MET A 167 -5.02 0.73 -19.26
CA MET A 167 -3.72 0.69 -18.58
C MET A 167 -3.41 -0.67 -17.94
N PHE A 168 -4.42 -1.34 -17.36
CA PHE A 168 -4.26 -2.69 -16.82
C PHE A 168 -3.93 -3.71 -17.92
N GLN A 169 -4.57 -3.61 -19.08
CA GLN A 169 -4.23 -4.43 -20.23
C GLN A 169 -2.82 -4.12 -20.77
N ARG A 170 -2.44 -2.84 -20.79
CA ARG A 170 -1.08 -2.43 -21.22
C ARG A 170 0.02 -2.95 -20.30
N ARG A 171 -0.21 -3.10 -18.99
CA ARG A 171 0.73 -3.79 -18.08
C ARG A 171 1.11 -5.17 -18.63
N HIS A 172 0.13 -5.98 -19.05
CA HIS A 172 0.40 -7.31 -19.61
C HIS A 172 1.31 -7.25 -20.85
N VAL A 173 1.06 -6.26 -21.71
CA VAL A 173 1.86 -6.03 -22.91
C VAL A 173 3.30 -5.61 -22.56
N TYR A 174 3.48 -4.69 -21.61
CA TYR A 174 4.80 -4.27 -21.15
C TYR A 174 5.59 -5.38 -20.46
N GLU A 175 4.91 -6.27 -19.73
CA GLU A 175 5.57 -7.32 -18.96
C GLU A 175 5.90 -8.57 -19.80
N HIS A 176 5.07 -8.91 -20.77
CA HIS A 176 5.18 -10.20 -21.48
C HIS A 176 5.33 -10.10 -23.00
N ARG A 177 5.06 -8.94 -23.60
CA ARG A 177 5.08 -8.75 -25.07
C ARG A 177 6.07 -7.68 -25.52
N GLY A 178 7.02 -7.31 -24.67
CA GLY A 178 8.04 -6.30 -25.00
C GLY A 178 7.48 -4.91 -25.28
N GLY A 179 6.24 -4.62 -24.87
CA GLY A 179 5.58 -3.34 -25.17
C GLY A 179 4.97 -3.25 -26.56
N GLU A 180 4.89 -4.35 -27.32
CA GLU A 180 4.26 -4.38 -28.64
C GLU A 180 2.80 -4.87 -28.56
N ALA A 181 1.87 -4.11 -29.14
CA ALA A 181 0.45 -4.49 -29.17
C ALA A 181 0.27 -5.83 -29.91
N ASP A 182 -0.36 -6.81 -29.26
CA ASP A 182 -0.74 -8.08 -29.88
C ASP A 182 -2.25 -8.14 -30.16
N GLU A 183 -2.67 -9.15 -30.92
CA GLU A 183 -4.09 -9.34 -31.28
C GLU A 183 -4.98 -9.54 -30.05
N LYS A 184 -4.43 -10.21 -29.02
CA LYS A 184 -5.12 -10.42 -27.75
C LYS A 184 -5.38 -9.10 -27.03
N TYR A 185 -4.37 -8.24 -26.94
CA TYR A 185 -4.49 -6.90 -26.38
C TYR A 185 -5.55 -6.09 -27.11
N ILE A 186 -5.53 -6.06 -28.45
CA ILE A 186 -6.52 -5.29 -29.23
C ILE A 186 -7.94 -5.82 -29.00
N ALA A 187 -8.11 -7.14 -28.98
CA ALA A 187 -9.41 -7.77 -28.72
C ALA A 187 -9.92 -7.50 -27.29
N ASP A 188 -9.05 -7.62 -26.29
CA ASP A 188 -9.41 -7.49 -24.87
C ASP A 188 -9.58 -6.03 -24.44
N SER A 189 -8.81 -5.10 -25.03
CA SER A 189 -8.84 -3.67 -24.66
C SER A 189 -9.80 -2.82 -25.52
N GLY A 190 -10.10 -3.27 -26.74
CA GLY A 190 -10.83 -2.46 -27.73
C GLY A 190 -10.05 -1.25 -28.25
N ASP A 191 -8.73 -1.19 -28.04
CA ASP A 191 -7.89 -0.07 -28.47
C ASP A 191 -7.76 -0.03 -30.01
N THR A 192 -8.52 0.85 -30.65
CA THR A 192 -8.47 1.06 -32.11
C THR A 192 -7.39 2.05 -32.54
N SER A 193 -6.62 2.63 -31.60
CA SER A 193 -5.61 3.65 -31.91
C SER A 193 -4.26 3.04 -32.33
N VAL A 194 -4.09 1.73 -32.17
CA VAL A 194 -2.85 1.01 -32.46
C VAL A 194 -3.10 -0.21 -33.35
N ARG A 195 -2.05 -0.65 -34.05
CA ARG A 195 -2.07 -1.86 -34.89
C ARG A 195 -1.26 -2.99 -34.25
N PRO A 196 -1.51 -4.26 -34.61
CA PRO A 196 -0.64 -5.35 -34.18
C PRO A 196 0.84 -5.06 -34.49
N LYS A 197 1.73 -5.41 -33.55
CA LYS A 197 3.17 -5.11 -33.51
C LYS A 197 3.56 -3.63 -33.37
N GLN A 198 2.61 -2.73 -33.20
CA GLN A 198 2.94 -1.35 -32.89
C GLN A 198 3.44 -1.24 -31.44
N ALA A 199 4.59 -0.60 -31.25
CA ALA A 199 5.09 -0.30 -29.91
C ALA A 199 4.14 0.68 -29.20
N LEU A 200 3.67 0.30 -28.02
CA LEU A 200 2.87 1.13 -27.15
C LEU A 200 3.76 2.17 -26.46
N ARG A 201 3.24 3.39 -26.37
CA ARG A 201 3.91 4.51 -25.72
C ARG A 201 2.98 5.17 -24.72
N GLU A 202 3.54 5.53 -23.57
CA GLU A 202 2.84 6.28 -22.53
C GLU A 202 3.33 7.72 -22.47
N THR A 203 2.50 8.59 -21.92
CA THR A 203 2.82 9.98 -21.67
C THR A 203 2.99 10.22 -20.18
N GLN A 204 3.59 11.35 -19.83
CA GLN A 204 3.65 11.80 -18.44
C GLN A 204 2.24 11.92 -17.82
N GLU A 205 1.29 12.42 -18.62
CA GLU A 205 -0.10 12.57 -18.22
C GLU A 205 -0.77 11.22 -17.96
N SER A 206 -0.60 10.23 -18.85
CA SER A 206 -1.21 8.91 -18.66
C SER A 206 -0.63 8.22 -17.41
N ALA A 207 0.67 8.36 -17.17
CA ALA A 207 1.34 7.84 -15.97
C ALA A 207 0.82 8.47 -14.67
N HIS A 208 0.64 9.80 -14.63
CA HIS A 208 0.05 10.48 -13.47
C HIS A 208 -1.42 10.13 -13.27
N ARG A 209 -2.19 10.04 -14.35
CA ARG A 209 -3.61 9.72 -14.30
C ARG A 209 -3.85 8.33 -13.71
N ILE A 210 -3.12 7.31 -14.19
CA ILE A 210 -3.27 5.95 -13.64
C ILE A 210 -2.84 5.87 -12.17
N ALA A 211 -1.78 6.58 -11.78
CA ALA A 211 -1.35 6.66 -10.38
C ALA A 211 -2.45 7.26 -9.47
N GLY A 212 -3.16 8.29 -9.95
CA GLY A 212 -4.31 8.87 -9.26
C GLY A 212 -5.48 7.89 -9.12
N LEU A 213 -5.83 7.20 -10.20
CA LEU A 213 -6.94 6.23 -10.21
C LEU A 213 -6.66 5.02 -9.32
N VAL A 214 -5.45 4.48 -9.37
CA VAL A 214 -5.01 3.38 -8.49
C VAL A 214 -5.13 3.77 -7.03
N LEU A 215 -4.71 4.99 -6.66
CA LEU A 215 -4.81 5.44 -5.27
C LEU A 215 -6.27 5.59 -4.83
N LYS A 216 -7.16 6.04 -5.72
CA LYS A 216 -8.60 6.13 -5.44
C LYS A 216 -9.21 4.75 -5.23
N MET A 217 -8.95 3.80 -6.13
CA MET A 217 -9.39 2.41 -6.01
C MET A 217 -8.86 1.76 -4.73
N ALA A 218 -7.59 1.98 -4.39
CA ALA A 218 -6.98 1.44 -3.18
C ALA A 218 -7.63 1.99 -1.90
N ARG A 219 -7.99 3.28 -1.88
CA ARG A 219 -8.75 3.89 -0.77
C ARG A 219 -10.14 3.27 -0.62
N ASN A 220 -10.85 3.06 -1.72
CA ASN A 220 -12.17 2.42 -1.71
C ASN A 220 -12.09 0.99 -1.14
N LEU A 221 -11.10 0.20 -1.59
CA LEU A 221 -10.87 -1.15 -1.07
C LEU A 221 -10.49 -1.12 0.43
N HIS A 222 -9.58 -0.23 0.83
CA HIS A 222 -9.15 -0.09 2.21
C HIS A 222 -10.33 0.26 3.14
N ALA A 223 -11.16 1.23 2.74
CA ALA A 223 -12.34 1.63 3.49
C ALA A 223 -13.35 0.48 3.59
N GLY A 224 -13.67 -0.17 2.46
CA GLY A 224 -14.57 -1.33 2.44
C GLY A 224 -14.07 -2.49 3.30
N PHE A 225 -12.77 -2.78 3.27
CA PHE A 225 -12.15 -3.79 4.12
C PHE A 225 -12.32 -3.47 5.60
N HIS A 226 -12.04 -2.23 6.00
CA HIS A 226 -12.18 -1.81 7.39
C HIS A 226 -13.64 -1.59 7.84
N ASN A 227 -14.61 -1.58 6.93
CA ASN A 227 -16.02 -1.71 7.30
C ASN A 227 -16.37 -3.14 7.72
N ILE A 228 -15.72 -4.15 7.14
CA ILE A 228 -15.92 -5.56 7.49
C ILE A 228 -15.06 -5.94 8.71
N LEU A 229 -13.82 -5.46 8.74
CA LEU A 229 -12.81 -5.74 9.76
C LEU A 229 -12.36 -4.41 10.39
N PRO A 230 -13.17 -3.84 11.31
CA PRO A 230 -12.92 -2.53 11.87
C PRO A 230 -11.66 -2.49 12.73
N PRO A 231 -10.85 -1.42 12.65
CA PRO A 231 -9.78 -1.19 13.58
C PRO A 231 -10.31 -0.84 14.98
N ASP A 232 -9.43 -0.86 15.99
CA ASP A 232 -9.74 -0.32 17.31
C ASP A 232 -9.78 1.21 17.26
N ASP A 233 -10.99 1.74 17.46
CA ASP A 233 -11.32 3.15 17.49
C ASP A 233 -10.67 3.93 18.66
N GLY A 234 -10.39 3.27 19.79
CA GLY A 234 -9.90 3.93 21.00
C GLY A 234 -8.56 4.66 20.77
N PRO A 235 -7.51 3.94 20.33
CA PRO A 235 -6.23 4.52 19.94
C PRO A 235 -6.34 5.61 18.87
N ILE A 236 -7.21 5.44 17.89
CA ILE A 236 -7.41 6.40 16.78
C ILE A 236 -7.98 7.71 17.31
N LYS A 237 -9.06 7.64 18.11
CA LYS A 237 -9.69 8.82 18.73
C LYS A 237 -8.72 9.54 19.67
N GLN A 238 -7.92 8.81 20.43
CA GLN A 238 -6.89 9.39 21.29
C GLN A 238 -5.86 10.17 20.47
N TYR A 239 -5.35 9.59 19.39
CA TYR A 239 -4.38 10.25 18.51
C TYR A 239 -4.94 11.51 17.85
N GLN A 240 -6.20 11.48 17.40
CA GLN A 240 -6.88 12.66 16.83
C GLN A 240 -6.99 13.80 17.85
N ARG A 241 -7.28 13.50 19.12
CA ARG A 241 -7.29 14.51 20.20
C ARG A 241 -5.91 15.12 20.42
N TRP A 242 -4.84 14.33 20.34
CA TRP A 242 -3.47 14.85 20.47
C TRP A 242 -3.05 15.74 19.30
N LYS A 243 -3.50 15.42 18.07
CA LYS A 243 -3.24 16.26 16.89
C LYS A 243 -4.02 17.58 16.91
N ASN A 244 -5.22 17.60 17.50
CA ASN A 244 -6.08 18.77 17.60
C ASN A 244 -6.37 19.14 19.07
N PRO A 245 -5.38 19.67 19.82
CA PRO A 245 -5.54 19.97 21.25
C PRO A 245 -6.53 21.10 21.55
N THR A 246 -7.01 21.84 20.54
CA THR A 246 -7.97 22.97 20.67
C THR A 246 -9.44 22.58 20.63
N GLY A 247 -9.78 21.28 20.67
CA GLY A 247 -11.16 20.80 20.80
C GLY A 247 -11.72 20.96 22.22
N LEU A 248 -11.90 22.21 22.67
CA LEU A 248 -12.80 22.53 23.78
C LEU A 248 -14.23 22.18 23.36
N ALA A 249 -14.82 21.23 24.10
CA ALA A 249 -16.26 21.06 24.19
C ALA A 249 -16.88 22.22 24.98
#